data_AF-K6ZTU8-F1
#
_entry.id   AF-K6ZTU8-F1
#
_cell.length_a   1.000
_cell.length_b   1.000
_cell.length_c   1.000
_cell.angle_alpha   90.00
_cell.angle_beta   90.00
_cell.angle_gamma   90.00
#
_symmetry.space_group_name_H-M   'P 1'
#
loop_
_entity.id
_entity.type
_entity.pdbx_description
1 polymer ?
#
loop_
_entity_poly.entity_id
_entity_poly.type
_entity_poly.pdbx_seq_one_letter_code
_entity_poly.pdbx_strand_id
1 'polypeptide(L)'
;MFIAAYGLATHDNADYDELNLTLAYQQEFANLAYTLSYTRLAFFKDGQFDNELALSTHVNGLSVVTPTLDLVYSTQANGYFAEFGLQIEFAITPEIYFIPYVKVAFDYGYADRANDGHNHSTLGGAMDISLGKTQSMQLIAEHAIGGSFIARQANTERQQSWLGVHIISRF
;
A
#
# COMPACT_ATOMS: atom_id res chain seq x y z
N MET A 1 -5.34 -9.60 14.35
CA MET A 1 -4.61 -10.32 13.30
C MET A 1 -3.12 -10.08 13.50
N PHE A 2 -2.29 -11.11 13.33
CA PHE A 2 -0.83 -10.98 13.34
C PHE A 2 -0.34 -11.22 11.91
N ILE A 3 0.51 -10.33 11.40
CA ILE A 3 1.07 -10.42 10.06
C ILE A 3 2.60 -10.34 10.20
N ALA A 4 3.30 -11.17 9.44
CA ALA A 4 4.74 -11.08 9.29
C ALA A 4 5.08 -11.06 7.81
N ALA A 5 5.95 -10.13 7.40
CA ALA A 5 6.50 -10.08 6.06
C ALA A 5 8.02 -9.93 6.14
N TYR A 6 8.74 -10.56 5.21
CA TYR A 6 10.18 -10.42 5.09
C TYR A 6 10.53 -10.06 3.64
N GLY A 7 11.21 -8.93 3.46
CA GLY A 7 11.72 -8.46 2.19
C GLY A 7 13.23 -8.69 2.09
N LEU A 8 13.69 -9.07 0.91
CA LEU A 8 15.11 -9.14 0.58
C LEU A 8 15.30 -8.63 -0.85
N ALA A 9 16.24 -7.73 -1.05
CA ALA A 9 16.70 -7.33 -2.37
C ALA A 9 18.23 -7.31 -2.39
N THR A 10 18.80 -7.96 -3.40
CA THR A 10 20.24 -8.00 -3.64
C THR A 10 20.50 -7.56 -5.07
N HIS A 11 20.95 -6.32 -5.26
CA HIS A 11 21.46 -5.86 -6.54
C HIS A 11 22.66 -4.91 -6.34
N ASP A 12 23.42 -4.64 -7.39
CA ASP A 12 24.70 -3.91 -7.33
C ASP A 12 24.62 -2.51 -6.66
N ASN A 13 23.43 -1.95 -6.49
CA ASN A 13 23.19 -0.62 -5.92
C ASN A 13 22.24 -0.63 -4.71
N ALA A 14 21.75 -1.78 -4.25
CA ALA A 14 21.01 -1.90 -3.00
C ALA A 14 21.17 -3.28 -2.39
N ASP A 15 21.53 -3.29 -1.12
CA ASP A 15 21.60 -4.48 -0.30
C ASP A 15 20.61 -4.31 0.85
N TYR A 16 19.40 -4.84 0.68
CA TYR A 16 18.24 -4.53 1.52
C TYR A 16 17.67 -5.79 2.14
N ASP A 17 17.41 -5.74 3.45
CA ASP A 17 16.61 -6.71 4.17
C ASP A 17 15.70 -6.02 5.19
N GLU A 18 14.46 -6.48 5.28
CA GLU A 18 13.46 -5.87 6.16
C GLU A 18 12.52 -6.94 6.70
N LEU A 19 12.37 -7.00 8.03
CA LEU A 19 11.34 -7.79 8.70
C LEU A 19 10.26 -6.88 9.26
N ASN A 20 9.02 -7.17 8.89
CA ASN A 20 7.83 -6.41 9.27
C ASN A 20 6.96 -7.30 10.14
N LEU A 21 6.81 -6.94 11.41
CA LEU A 21 5.93 -7.63 12.35
C LEU A 21 4.76 -6.72 12.71
N THR A 22 3.56 -7.10 12.30
CA THR A 22 2.36 -6.25 12.43
C THR A 22 1.33 -6.90 13.34
N LEU A 23 0.82 -6.11 14.28
CA LEU A 23 -0.41 -6.38 15.00
C LEU A 23 -1.51 -5.49 14.41
N ALA A 24 -2.58 -6.10 13.91
CA ALA A 24 -3.71 -5.40 13.30
C ALA A 24 -5.03 -5.71 14.01
N TYR A 25 -5.84 -4.68 14.22
CA TYR A 25 -7.21 -4.74 14.69
C TYR A 25 -8.14 -4.25 13.57
N GLN A 26 -9.07 -5.09 13.15
CA GLN A 26 -10.01 -4.79 12.07
C GLN A 26 -11.43 -4.85 12.60
N GLN A 27 -12.24 -3.86 12.22
CA GLN A 27 -13.64 -3.79 12.59
C GLN A 27 -14.44 -3.11 11.46
N GLU A 28 -15.73 -3.38 11.43
CA GLU A 28 -16.70 -2.69 10.58
C GLU A 28 -17.74 -1.99 11.45
N PHE A 29 -18.05 -0.74 11.11
CA PHE A 29 -19.09 0.05 11.73
C PHE A 29 -19.97 0.69 10.65
N ALA A 30 -21.22 0.24 10.58
CA ALA A 30 -22.14 0.57 9.49
C ALA A 30 -21.50 0.26 8.13
N ASN A 31 -21.23 1.29 7.32
CA ASN A 31 -20.61 1.17 6.01
C ASN A 31 -19.11 1.48 6.00
N LEU A 32 -18.50 1.71 7.16
CA LEU A 32 -17.07 1.96 7.30
C LEU A 32 -16.37 0.70 7.79
N ALA A 33 -15.55 0.09 6.94
CA ALA A 33 -14.57 -0.89 7.36
C ALA A 33 -13.25 -0.17 7.69
N TYR A 34 -12.63 -0.50 8.81
CA TYR A 34 -11.33 0.08 9.18
C TYR A 34 -10.38 -0.95 9.80
N THR A 35 -9.09 -0.71 9.60
CA THR A 35 -8.01 -1.46 10.21
C THR A 35 -7.06 -0.49 10.89
N LEU A 36 -6.81 -0.72 12.18
CA LEU A 36 -5.75 -0.07 12.95
C LEU A 36 -4.59 -1.06 13.06
N SER A 37 -3.38 -0.63 12.77
CA SER A 37 -2.22 -1.51 12.90
C SER A 37 -1.01 -0.82 13.54
N TYR A 38 -0.20 -1.64 14.18
CA TYR A 38 1.14 -1.30 14.64
C TYR A 38 2.11 -2.26 13.98
N THR A 39 3.13 -1.74 13.29
CA THR A 39 4.18 -2.51 12.64
C THR A 39 5.53 -2.18 13.26
N ARG A 40 6.30 -3.22 13.62
CA ARG A 40 7.72 -3.09 13.93
C ARG A 40 8.53 -3.46 12.69
N LEU A 41 9.35 -2.54 12.20
CA LEU A 41 10.28 -2.73 11.09
C LEU A 41 11.69 -2.97 11.65
N ALA A 42 12.40 -3.95 11.10
CA ALA A 42 13.79 -4.23 11.44
C ALA A 42 14.62 -4.40 10.16
N PHE A 43 15.67 -3.59 10.04
CA PHE A 43 16.60 -3.55 8.91
C PHE A 43 17.93 -4.15 9.37
N PHE A 44 18.15 -5.45 9.18
CA PHE A 44 19.24 -6.14 9.88
C PHE A 44 20.62 -5.77 9.33
N LYS A 45 20.74 -5.46 8.03
CA LYS A 45 22.00 -5.02 7.41
C LYS A 45 22.45 -3.66 7.92
N ASP A 46 21.52 -2.73 8.11
CA ASP A 46 21.82 -1.37 8.58
C ASP A 46 21.76 -1.24 10.11
N GLY A 47 21.27 -2.27 10.81
CA GLY A 47 21.06 -2.25 12.26
C GLY A 47 20.02 -1.21 12.71
N GLN A 48 19.11 -0.81 11.82
CA GLN A 48 18.08 0.19 12.06
C GLN A 48 16.74 -0.45 12.38
N PHE A 49 15.83 0.33 12.96
CA PHE A 49 14.45 -0.07 13.20
C PHE A 49 13.52 1.12 13.14
N ASP A 50 12.26 0.85 12.84
CA ASP A 50 11.17 1.80 12.98
C ASP A 50 9.93 1.12 13.58
N ASN A 51 9.02 1.94 14.08
CA ASN A 51 7.68 1.54 14.42
C ASN A 51 6.70 2.42 13.65
N GLU A 52 5.71 1.77 13.06
CA GLU A 52 4.68 2.45 12.30
C GLU A 52 3.31 2.22 12.92
N LEU A 53 2.53 3.28 12.98
CA LEU A 53 1.11 3.23 13.30
C LEU A 53 0.33 3.51 12.03
N ALA A 54 -0.61 2.65 11.67
CA ALA A 54 -1.42 2.84 10.48
C ALA A 54 -2.92 2.74 10.74
N LEU A 55 -3.66 3.50 9.94
CA LEU A 55 -5.12 3.44 9.81
C LEU A 55 -5.44 3.24 8.33
N SER A 56 -6.14 2.16 8.01
CA SER A 56 -6.71 1.91 6.69
C SER A 56 -8.23 1.91 6.78
N THR A 57 -8.91 2.51 5.82
CA THR A 57 -10.38 2.57 5.79
C THR A 57 -10.94 2.35 4.39
N HIS A 58 -12.13 1.73 4.34
CA HIS A 58 -12.93 1.57 3.13
C HIS A 58 -14.38 1.94 3.43
N VAL A 59 -14.98 2.77 2.58
CA VAL A 59 -16.41 3.14 2.70
C VAL A 59 -17.23 2.30 1.71
N ASN A 60 -17.87 1.27 2.26
CA ASN A 60 -18.69 0.33 1.53
C ASN A 60 -20.11 0.88 1.27
N GLY A 61 -20.90 0.16 0.47
CA GLY A 61 -22.33 0.46 0.28
C GLY A 61 -22.65 1.68 -0.58
N LEU A 62 -21.64 2.33 -1.17
CA LEU A 62 -21.83 3.33 -2.22
C LEU A 62 -22.07 2.62 -3.56
N SER A 63 -22.93 3.18 -4.40
CA SER A 63 -23.48 2.47 -5.56
C SER A 63 -22.52 2.26 -6.73
N VAL A 64 -21.37 2.96 -6.76
CA VAL A 64 -20.47 2.96 -7.93
C VAL A 64 -19.00 2.85 -7.53
N VAL A 65 -18.60 3.43 -6.41
CA VAL A 65 -17.19 3.60 -6.04
C VAL A 65 -17.02 3.42 -4.54
N THR A 66 -15.94 2.75 -4.16
CA THR A 66 -15.48 2.59 -2.78
C THR A 66 -14.31 3.55 -2.53
N PRO A 67 -14.53 4.62 -1.74
CA PRO A 67 -13.45 5.46 -1.21
C PRO A 67 -12.58 4.68 -0.23
N THR A 68 -11.27 4.96 -0.30
CA THR A 68 -10.29 4.43 0.63
C THR A 68 -9.41 5.54 1.19
N LEU A 69 -8.93 5.34 2.41
CA LEU A 69 -7.93 6.19 3.04
C LEU A 69 -6.96 5.32 3.81
N ASP A 70 -5.68 5.50 3.54
CA ASP A 70 -4.56 4.88 4.23
C ASP A 70 -3.68 5.97 4.85
N LEU A 71 -3.44 5.87 6.14
CA LEU A 71 -2.57 6.77 6.90
C LEU A 71 -1.50 5.94 7.58
N VAL A 72 -0.24 6.36 7.51
CA VAL A 72 0.89 5.72 8.19
C VAL A 72 1.70 6.81 8.89
N TYR A 73 2.05 6.58 10.15
CA TYR A 73 2.95 7.43 10.92
C TYR A 73 4.20 6.64 11.31
N SER A 74 5.37 7.15 10.95
CA SER A 74 6.67 6.58 11.31
C SER A 74 7.24 7.25 12.56
N THR A 75 7.64 6.45 13.56
CA THR A 75 8.30 6.98 14.77
C THR A 75 9.72 7.46 14.52
N GLN A 76 10.44 6.83 13.59
CA GLN A 76 11.81 7.18 13.23
C GLN A 76 11.85 8.47 12.41
N ALA A 77 10.97 8.61 11.41
CA ALA A 77 10.88 9.82 10.60
C ALA A 77 10.20 10.98 11.35
N ASN A 78 9.35 10.68 12.34
CA ASN A 78 8.48 11.64 13.01
C ASN A 78 7.65 12.43 11.99
N GLY A 79 6.98 11.68 11.12
CA GLY A 79 6.20 12.16 9.99
C GLY A 79 5.16 11.14 9.55
N TYR A 80 4.26 11.56 8.67
CA TYR A 80 3.15 10.73 8.21
C TYR A 80 2.97 10.76 6.70
N PHE A 81 2.51 9.63 6.18
CA PHE A 81 2.08 9.43 4.81
C PHE A 81 0.56 9.26 4.78
N ALA A 82 -0.08 9.85 3.79
CA ALA A 82 -1.52 9.76 3.59
C ALA A 82 -1.86 9.45 2.13
N GLU A 83 -2.61 8.40 1.88
CA GLU A 83 -3.11 8.02 0.57
C GLU A 83 -4.64 7.98 0.56
N PHE A 84 -5.22 8.60 -0.45
CA PHE A 84 -6.66 8.56 -0.71
C PHE A 84 -6.89 7.82 -2.01
N GLY A 85 -7.83 6.88 -2.01
CA GLY A 85 -8.16 6.07 -3.17
C GLY A 85 -9.64 6.08 -3.52
N LEU A 86 -9.92 5.80 -4.78
CA LEU A 86 -11.24 5.43 -5.27
C LEU A 86 -11.08 4.16 -6.09
N GLN A 87 -11.85 3.14 -5.77
CA GLN A 87 -11.87 1.89 -6.51
C GLN A 87 -13.29 1.49 -6.90
N ILE A 88 -13.41 0.73 -7.98
CA ILE A 88 -14.68 0.14 -8.43
C ILE A 88 -14.46 -1.36 -8.53
N GLU A 89 -15.41 -2.18 -8.11
CA GLU A 89 -15.31 -3.64 -8.24
C GLU A 89 -16.23 -4.12 -9.37
N PHE A 90 -15.65 -4.84 -10.33
CA PHE A 90 -16.36 -5.46 -11.44
C PHE A 90 -16.24 -6.97 -11.35
N ALA A 91 -17.35 -7.67 -11.14
CA ALA A 91 -17.40 -9.13 -11.32
C ALA A 91 -17.37 -9.45 -12.82
N ILE A 92 -16.29 -10.07 -13.30
CA ILE A 92 -16.20 -10.61 -14.66
C ILE A 92 -16.91 -11.96 -14.70
N THR A 93 -16.60 -12.81 -13.71
CA THR A 93 -17.32 -14.05 -13.39
C THR A 93 -17.48 -14.13 -11.87
N PRO A 94 -18.22 -15.10 -11.31
CA PRO A 94 -18.28 -15.28 -9.86
C PRO A 94 -16.92 -15.54 -9.20
N GLU A 95 -15.93 -16.01 -9.95
CA GLU A 95 -14.58 -16.36 -9.51
C GLU A 95 -13.53 -15.29 -9.86
N ILE A 96 -13.86 -14.33 -10.72
CA ILE A 96 -12.91 -13.34 -11.24
C ILE A 96 -13.49 -11.94 -11.07
N TYR A 97 -12.78 -11.12 -10.29
CA TYR A 97 -13.11 -9.72 -10.06
C TYR A 97 -11.99 -8.84 -10.59
N PHE A 98 -12.36 -7.75 -11.25
CA PHE A 98 -11.42 -6.71 -11.67
C PHE A 98 -11.73 -5.42 -10.92
N ILE A 99 -10.69 -4.82 -10.34
CA ILE A 99 -10.79 -3.69 -9.43
C ILE A 99 -9.85 -2.58 -9.94
N PRO A 100 -10.30 -1.73 -10.89
CA PRO A 100 -9.55 -0.53 -11.23
C PRO A 100 -9.63 0.49 -10.10
N TYR A 101 -8.54 1.25 -9.92
CA TYR A 101 -8.45 2.28 -8.91
C TYR A 101 -7.59 3.47 -9.36
N VAL A 102 -7.87 4.59 -8.72
CA VAL A 102 -7.02 5.79 -8.74
C VAL A 102 -6.69 6.18 -7.32
N LYS A 103 -5.46 6.64 -7.11
CA LYS A 103 -4.96 7.05 -5.80
C LYS A 103 -4.18 8.36 -5.87
N VAL A 104 -4.20 9.11 -4.79
CA VAL A 104 -3.33 10.27 -4.58
C VAL A 104 -2.71 10.18 -3.19
N ALA A 105 -1.39 10.33 -3.16
CA ALA A 105 -0.58 10.18 -1.97
C ALA A 105 0.10 11.51 -1.60
N PHE A 106 0.26 11.72 -0.30
CA PHE A 106 0.91 12.88 0.30
C PHE A 106 1.90 12.44 1.36
N ASP A 107 3.04 13.12 1.41
CA ASP A 107 4.09 12.92 2.39
C ASP A 107 4.19 14.17 3.28
N TYR A 108 4.32 13.98 4.59
CA TYR A 108 4.54 15.06 5.55
C TYR A 108 5.61 14.63 6.54
N GLY A 109 6.87 14.78 6.12
CA GLY A 109 8.07 14.40 6.86
C GLY A 109 8.25 12.89 7.01
N TYR A 110 7.54 12.05 6.25
CA TYR A 110 7.67 10.60 6.30
C TYR A 110 8.92 10.13 5.56
N ALA A 111 9.17 10.65 4.35
CA ALA A 111 10.43 10.42 3.64
C ALA A 111 11.51 11.45 4.02
N ASP A 112 11.20 12.74 3.87
CA ASP A 112 12.02 13.88 4.26
C ASP A 112 11.12 15.13 4.30
N ARG A 113 11.37 16.05 5.23
CA ARG A 113 10.67 17.35 5.31
C ARG A 113 10.83 18.20 4.04
N ALA A 114 11.91 18.00 3.29
CA ALA A 114 12.10 18.67 1.99
C ALA A 114 11.08 18.21 0.92
N ASN A 115 10.41 17.08 1.15
CA ASN A 115 9.50 16.43 0.21
C ASN A 115 8.02 16.55 0.61
N ASP A 116 7.70 17.44 1.57
CA ASP A 116 6.33 17.64 2.05
C ASP A 116 5.35 18.01 0.92
N GLY A 117 4.17 17.42 0.95
CA GLY A 117 3.06 17.67 0.04
C GLY A 117 2.76 16.49 -0.89
N HIS A 118 2.38 16.79 -2.13
CA HIS A 118 1.98 15.76 -3.10
C HIS A 118 3.15 14.83 -3.42
N ASN A 119 3.00 13.55 -3.03
CA ASN A 119 3.98 12.52 -3.24
C ASN A 119 3.85 11.89 -4.61
N HIS A 120 2.70 11.29 -4.91
CA HIS A 120 2.43 10.73 -6.24
C HIS A 120 0.93 10.55 -6.48
N SER A 121 0.58 10.25 -7.72
CA SER A 121 -0.74 9.81 -8.12
C SER A 121 -0.63 8.49 -8.87
N THR A 122 -1.51 7.54 -8.57
CA THR A 122 -1.47 6.20 -9.17
C THR A 122 -2.75 5.92 -9.92
N LEU A 123 -2.61 5.36 -11.12
CA LEU A 123 -3.68 4.68 -11.84
C LEU A 123 -3.31 3.19 -11.87
N GLY A 124 -4.22 2.33 -11.46
CA GLY A 124 -3.94 0.91 -11.46
C GLY A 124 -5.19 0.04 -11.51
N GLY A 125 -4.96 -1.26 -11.46
CA GLY A 125 -6.00 -2.23 -11.31
C GLY A 125 -5.47 -3.53 -10.71
N ALA A 126 -6.34 -4.18 -9.93
CA ALA A 126 -6.11 -5.52 -9.43
C ALA A 126 -7.11 -6.49 -10.07
N MET A 127 -6.68 -7.72 -10.35
CA MET A 127 -7.55 -8.80 -10.76
C MET A 127 -7.45 -9.94 -9.75
N ASP A 128 -8.55 -10.22 -9.07
CA ASP A 128 -8.66 -11.29 -8.09
C ASP A 128 -9.27 -12.52 -8.74
N ILE A 129 -8.56 -13.65 -8.65
CA ILE A 129 -8.91 -14.92 -9.26
C ILE A 129 -9.02 -15.98 -8.17
N SER A 130 -10.20 -16.52 -7.96
CA SER A 130 -10.41 -17.66 -7.07
C SER A 130 -9.89 -18.93 -7.73
N LEU A 131 -8.93 -19.61 -7.08
CA LEU A 131 -8.33 -20.86 -7.55
C LEU A 131 -8.97 -22.09 -6.88
N GLY A 132 -9.90 -21.88 -5.95
CA GLY A 132 -10.55 -22.91 -5.17
C GLY A 132 -11.11 -22.35 -3.86
N LYS A 133 -11.35 -23.22 -2.88
CA LYS A 133 -11.95 -22.79 -1.59
C LYS A 133 -10.99 -22.04 -0.67
N THR A 134 -9.69 -22.30 -0.81
CA THR A 134 -8.67 -21.82 0.13
C THR A 134 -7.59 -20.98 -0.55
N GLN A 135 -7.61 -20.86 -1.87
CA GLN A 135 -6.55 -20.25 -2.64
C GLN A 135 -7.12 -19.20 -3.60
N SER A 136 -6.43 -18.07 -3.68
CA SER A 136 -6.68 -17.06 -4.70
C SER A 136 -5.36 -16.51 -5.23
N MET A 137 -5.40 -16.02 -6.47
CA MET A 137 -4.32 -15.27 -7.09
C MET A 137 -4.79 -13.84 -7.30
N GLN A 138 -3.92 -12.88 -7.04
CA GLN A 138 -4.17 -11.48 -7.34
C GLN A 138 -3.09 -10.99 -8.29
N LEU A 139 -3.50 -10.40 -9.42
CA LEU A 139 -2.62 -9.74 -10.38
C LEU A 139 -2.78 -8.24 -10.23
N ILE A 140 -1.68 -7.49 -10.17
CA ILE A 140 -1.70 -6.04 -10.02
C ILE A 140 -0.94 -5.41 -11.17
N ALA A 141 -1.48 -4.32 -11.73
CA ALA A 141 -0.76 -3.44 -12.62
C ALA A 141 -1.00 -1.98 -12.20
N GLU A 142 0.08 -1.23 -12.03
CA GLU A 142 0.03 0.16 -11.57
C GLU A 142 0.95 1.04 -12.41
N HIS A 143 0.54 2.29 -12.57
CA HIS A 143 1.35 3.36 -13.10
C HIS A 143 1.28 4.55 -12.15
N ALA A 144 2.40 4.89 -11.54
CA ALA A 144 2.55 6.00 -10.62
C ALA A 144 3.21 7.19 -11.31
N ILE A 145 2.65 8.38 -11.06
CA ILE A 145 3.18 9.67 -11.52
C ILE A 145 3.61 10.44 -10.28
N GLY A 146 4.92 10.60 -10.12
CA GLY A 146 5.56 11.33 -9.05
C GLY A 146 5.12 12.80 -9.00
N GLY A 147 4.89 13.29 -7.80
CA GLY A 147 4.36 14.60 -7.49
C GLY A 147 5.37 15.73 -7.59
N SER A 148 5.02 16.87 -7.00
CA SER A 148 5.74 18.13 -7.20
C SER A 148 7.18 18.13 -6.69
N PHE A 149 7.53 17.31 -5.70
CA PHE A 149 8.90 17.23 -5.19
C PHE A 149 9.78 16.33 -6.05
N ILE A 150 9.27 15.17 -6.51
CA ILE A 150 9.99 14.27 -7.43
C ILE A 150 10.27 15.02 -8.74
N ALA A 151 9.36 15.89 -9.17
CA ALA A 151 9.57 16.78 -10.31
C ALA A 151 10.74 17.76 -10.16
N ARG A 152 11.20 18.03 -8.92
CA ARG A 152 12.30 18.95 -8.62
C ARG A 152 13.64 18.23 -8.43
N GLN A 153 13.63 16.90 -8.27
CA GLN A 153 14.86 16.11 -8.20
C GLN A 153 15.40 15.90 -9.61
N ALA A 154 16.53 16.55 -9.92
CA ALA A 154 17.16 16.45 -11.23
C ALA A 154 17.55 14.99 -11.53
N ASN A 155 17.23 14.52 -12.74
CA ASN A 155 17.49 13.15 -13.23
C ASN A 155 16.65 12.03 -12.59
N THR A 156 15.59 12.33 -11.84
CA THR A 156 14.65 11.30 -11.35
C THR A 156 13.52 11.07 -12.36
N GLU A 157 13.29 9.82 -12.75
CA GLU A 157 12.14 9.45 -13.56
C GLU A 157 10.85 9.69 -12.75
N ARG A 158 9.95 10.51 -13.28
CA ARG A 158 8.68 10.84 -12.60
C ARG A 158 7.61 9.77 -12.76
N GLN A 159 7.84 8.76 -13.58
CA GLN A 159 6.85 7.75 -13.88
C GLN A 159 7.44 6.39 -13.57
N GLN A 160 6.68 5.56 -12.87
CA GLN A 160 7.07 4.19 -12.58
C GLN A 160 5.88 3.29 -12.79
N SER A 161 6.12 2.13 -13.41
CA SER A 161 5.09 1.13 -13.63
C SER A 161 5.47 -0.16 -12.94
N TRP A 162 4.49 -0.81 -12.33
CA TRP A 162 4.67 -1.99 -11.51
C TRP A 162 3.72 -3.09 -11.98
N LEU A 163 4.20 -4.32 -11.93
CA LEU A 163 3.38 -5.52 -12.08
C LEU A 163 3.60 -6.41 -10.87
N GLY A 164 2.51 -6.91 -10.29
CA GLY A 164 2.52 -7.77 -9.11
C GLY A 164 1.73 -9.05 -9.34
N VAL A 165 2.20 -10.15 -8.74
CA VAL A 165 1.47 -11.42 -8.67
C VAL A 165 1.52 -11.91 -7.24
N HIS A 166 0.36 -12.01 -6.60
CA HIS A 166 0.23 -12.50 -5.22
C HIS A 166 -0.53 -13.82 -5.22
N ILE A 167 -0.07 -14.79 -4.43
CA ILE A 167 -0.79 -16.04 -4.16
C ILE A 167 -1.19 -16.03 -2.70
N ILE A 168 -2.50 -16.13 -2.46
CA ILE A 168 -3.10 -16.01 -1.13
C ILE A 168 -3.67 -17.38 -0.76
N SER A 169 -3.22 -17.93 0.36
CA SER A 169 -3.76 -19.16 0.94
C SER A 169 -4.41 -18.87 2.29
N ARG A 170 -5.63 -19.36 2.50
CA ARG A 170 -6.39 -19.25 3.75
C ARG A 170 -6.55 -20.64 4.36
N PHE A 171 -6.15 -20.79 5.63
CA PHE A 171 -6.18 -22.05 6.39
C PHE A 171 -7.06 -21.91 7.63
#